data_AF-A0A0S8BIH9-F1
#
_entry.id   AF-A0A0S8BIH9-F1
#
_cell.length_a   1.000
_cell.length_b   1.000
_cell.length_c   1.000
_cell.angle_alpha   90.00
_cell.angle_beta   90.00
_cell.angle_gamma   90.00
#
_symmetry.space_group_name_H-M   'P 1'
#
loop_
_entity.id
_entity.type
_entity.pdbx_description
1 polymer ?
#
loop_
_entity_poly.entity_id
_entity_poly.type
_entity_poly.pdbx_seq_one_letter_code
_entity_poly.pdbx_strand_id
1 'polypeptide(L)'
;MLLRGGAESLKRKIYAYRALAPYEPRQQLVELEQEVENVSQRLMRTEVNESALVGYEGPIPPKMYGAAETDDGLSPLEPDRYIEIRIGDQVSFYESRTNQKEVTLRFYQLAILVIGGLGTFLAAIGGELWVPLTTAATTYLLSEQFQETIVRYNQNKTDLQNVEIWWRALSPTDKDKPENIKKLVNITEDLMIQEVRGWVQNMQDALSDLRKDLSDSGQQASSE
;
A
#
# COMPACT_ATOMS: atom_id res chain seq x y z
N MET A 1 7.57 -8.11 -0.70
CA MET A 1 6.84 -7.06 0.06
C MET A 1 7.46 -6.72 1.42
N LEU A 2 8.42 -7.49 1.93
CA LEU A 2 9.09 -7.22 3.23
C LEU A 2 9.80 -5.87 3.28
N LEU A 3 10.52 -5.48 2.21
CA LEU A 3 11.15 -4.16 2.07
C LEU A 3 10.13 -3.01 2.14
N ARG A 4 8.98 -3.17 1.47
CA ARG A 4 7.89 -2.19 1.53
C ARG A 4 7.29 -2.11 2.94
N GLY A 5 7.12 -3.26 3.59
CA GLY A 5 6.66 -3.33 4.98
C GLY A 5 7.57 -2.57 5.95
N GLY A 6 8.88 -2.80 5.85
CA GLY A 6 9.89 -2.09 6.64
C GLY A 6 9.93 -0.59 6.32
N ALA A 7 9.88 -0.23 5.04
CA ALA A 7 9.90 1.17 4.60
C ALA A 7 8.69 1.96 5.14
N GLU A 8 7.49 1.39 5.08
CA GLU A 8 6.28 2.05 5.59
C GLU A 8 6.27 2.14 7.13
N SER A 9 6.81 1.12 7.83
CA SER A 9 7.00 1.19 9.29
C SER A 9 7.96 2.30 9.69
N LEU A 10 9.08 2.42 8.97
CA LEU A 10 10.07 3.46 9.21
C LEU A 10 9.53 4.86 8.87
N LYS A 11 8.85 5.02 7.73
CA LYS A 11 8.17 6.27 7.37
C LYS A 11 7.22 6.72 8.47
N ARG A 12 6.38 5.80 8.99
CA ARG A 12 5.48 6.10 10.10
C ARG A 12 6.21 6.72 11.28
N LYS A 13 7.32 6.14 11.71
CA LYS A 13 8.09 6.65 12.86
C LYS A 13 8.83 7.95 12.54
N ILE A 14 9.34 8.12 11.33
CA ILE A 14 9.95 9.39 10.88
C ILE A 14 8.91 10.51 10.94
N TYR A 15 7.74 10.31 10.34
CA TYR A 15 6.69 11.33 10.32
C TYR A 15 6.10 11.61 11.71
N ALA A 16 5.94 10.58 12.54
CA ALA A 16 5.54 10.75 13.94
C ALA A 16 6.59 11.55 14.73
N TYR A 17 7.88 11.23 14.57
CA TYR A 17 8.96 12.00 15.17
C TYR A 17 8.92 13.45 14.71
N ARG A 18 8.81 13.72 13.41
CA ARG A 18 8.80 15.08 12.87
C ARG A 18 7.63 15.91 13.40
N ALA A 19 6.44 15.32 13.52
CA ALA A 19 5.25 16.03 13.99
C ALA A 19 5.17 16.14 15.52
N LEU A 20 5.72 15.19 16.27
CA LEU A 20 5.56 15.11 17.73
C LEU A 20 6.83 15.46 18.52
N ALA A 21 8.00 15.56 17.87
CA ALA A 21 9.24 15.96 18.53
C ALA A 21 9.17 17.31 19.27
N PRO A 22 8.42 18.33 18.80
CA PRO A 22 8.25 19.56 19.57
C PRO A 22 7.57 19.36 20.94
N TYR A 23 6.81 18.28 21.11
CA TYR A 23 6.00 18.01 22.30
C TYR A 23 6.56 16.86 23.15
N GLU A 24 7.08 15.80 22.51
CA GLU A 24 7.54 14.57 23.16
C GLU A 24 8.90 14.07 22.59
N PRO A 25 9.96 14.91 22.55
CA PRO A 25 11.17 14.64 21.75
C PRO A 25 11.88 13.35 22.13
N ARG A 26 12.03 13.09 23.43
CA ARG A 26 12.76 11.92 23.93
C ARG A 26 12.03 10.61 23.62
N GLN A 27 10.71 10.60 23.81
CA GLN A 27 9.89 9.42 23.53
C GLN A 27 9.94 9.09 22.04
N GLN A 28 9.72 10.09 21.18
CA GLN A 28 9.69 9.89 19.74
C GLN A 28 11.04 9.43 19.17
N LEU A 29 12.15 9.96 19.70
CA LEU A 29 13.49 9.52 19.30
C LEU A 29 13.74 8.05 19.66
N VAL A 30 13.42 7.66 20.90
CA VAL A 30 13.58 6.27 21.36
C VAL A 30 12.72 5.31 20.51
N GLU A 31 11.47 5.69 20.21
CA GLU A 31 10.60 4.87 19.38
C GLU A 31 11.10 4.74 17.93
N LEU A 32 11.69 5.81 17.37
CA LEU A 32 12.28 5.77 16.04
C LEU A 32 13.53 4.88 16.00
N GLU A 33 14.44 5.02 16.96
CA GLU A 33 15.64 4.19 17.08
C GLU A 33 15.29 2.70 17.21
N GLN A 34 14.34 2.37 18.08
CA GLN A 34 13.86 1.00 18.25
C GLN A 34 13.26 0.44 16.96
N GLU A 35 12.49 1.25 16.22
CA GLU A 35 11.88 0.77 14.97
C GLU A 35 12.93 0.55 13.87
N VAL A 36 13.94 1.42 13.78
CA VAL A 36 15.08 1.23 12.86
C VAL A 36 15.78 -0.10 13.16
N GLU A 37 16.06 -0.38 14.43
CA GLU A 37 16.68 -1.64 14.85
C GLU A 37 15.78 -2.84 14.51
N ASN A 38 14.50 -2.78 14.87
CA ASN A 38 13.54 -3.84 14.61
C ASN A 38 13.42 -4.17 13.11
N VAL A 39 13.30 -3.15 12.26
CA VAL A 39 13.21 -3.32 10.80
C VAL A 39 14.50 -3.92 10.26
N SER A 40 15.66 -3.43 10.70
CA SER A 40 16.97 -3.95 10.28
C SER A 40 17.13 -5.43 10.65
N GLN A 41 16.89 -5.79 11.92
CA GLN A 41 16.96 -7.17 12.39
C GLN A 41 16.00 -8.10 11.64
N ARG A 42 14.77 -7.64 11.34
CA ARG A 42 13.80 -8.41 10.57
C ARG A 42 14.26 -8.63 9.14
N LEU A 43 14.79 -7.61 8.47
CA LEU A 43 15.25 -7.72 7.08
C LEU A 43 16.48 -8.64 6.98
N MET A 44 17.42 -8.55 7.94
CA MET A 44 18.59 -9.44 7.99
C MET A 44 18.24 -10.94 8.07
N ARG A 45 17.09 -11.28 8.67
CA ARG A 45 16.61 -12.67 8.81
C ARG A 45 15.84 -13.18 7.58
N THR A 46 15.83 -12.43 6.48
CA THR A 46 15.06 -12.74 5.28
C THR A 46 15.97 -12.80 4.06
N GLU A 47 15.47 -13.38 2.97
CA GLU A 47 16.17 -13.47 1.67
C GLU A 47 16.61 -12.09 1.11
N VAL A 48 16.05 -10.99 1.64
CA VAL A 48 16.52 -9.63 1.34
C VAL A 48 18.00 -9.45 1.67
N ASN A 49 18.50 -10.12 2.72
CA ASN A 49 19.90 -10.08 3.13
C ASN A 49 20.84 -10.72 2.09
N GLU A 50 20.33 -11.59 1.24
CA GLU A 50 21.09 -12.26 0.18
C GLU A 50 21.01 -11.50 -1.16
N SER A 51 20.25 -10.40 -1.20
CA SER A 51 20.02 -9.60 -2.40
C SER A 51 20.99 -8.42 -2.50
N ALA A 52 21.40 -8.10 -3.73
CA ALA A 52 22.16 -6.89 -4.02
C ALA A 52 21.22 -5.67 -3.95
N LEU A 53 21.17 -5.01 -2.79
CA LEU A 53 20.45 -3.74 -2.64
C LEU A 53 21.27 -2.60 -3.25
N VAL A 54 20.66 -1.86 -4.17
CA VAL A 54 21.24 -0.63 -4.71
C VAL A 54 20.96 0.51 -3.73
N GLY A 55 22.02 1.22 -3.34
CA GLY A 55 21.90 2.41 -2.50
C GLY A 55 21.07 3.50 -3.18
N TYR A 56 20.28 4.24 -2.40
CA TYR A 56 19.52 5.38 -2.91
C TYR A 56 20.45 6.59 -3.09
N GLU A 57 20.53 7.11 -4.32
CA GLU A 57 21.36 8.29 -4.66
C GLU A 57 20.54 9.56 -4.94
N GLY A 58 19.21 9.50 -4.76
CA GLY A 58 18.33 10.64 -5.02
C GLY A 58 18.29 11.67 -3.88
N PRO A 59 17.55 12.78 -4.07
CA PRO A 59 17.37 13.78 -3.03
C PRO A 59 16.54 13.21 -1.85
N ILE A 60 16.81 13.73 -0.65
CA ILE A 60 16.03 13.46 0.55
C ILE A 60 15.24 14.74 0.88
N PRO A 61 13.90 14.67 1.00
CA PRO A 61 13.06 13.50 0.79
C PRO A 61 12.92 13.16 -0.72
N PRO A 62 12.59 11.91 -1.08
CA PRO A 62 12.29 11.54 -2.46
C PRO A 62 11.20 12.43 -3.06
N LYS A 63 11.16 12.54 -4.39
CA LYS A 63 10.11 13.30 -5.08
C LYS A 63 8.73 12.72 -4.75
N MET A 64 7.99 13.43 -3.90
CA MET A 64 6.67 13.06 -3.40
C MET A 64 5.80 14.32 -3.28
N TYR A 65 4.48 14.14 -3.27
CA TYR A 65 3.55 15.28 -3.27
C TYR A 65 3.75 16.12 -2.00
N GLY A 66 3.73 17.44 -2.14
CA GLY A 66 3.89 18.39 -1.03
C GLY A 66 5.32 18.52 -0.49
N ALA A 67 6.17 17.49 -0.53
CA ALA A 67 7.52 17.55 0.04
C ALA A 67 8.61 18.05 -0.93
N ALA A 68 8.49 17.74 -2.22
CA ALA A 68 9.62 17.79 -3.16
C ALA A 68 10.26 19.18 -3.39
N GLU A 69 9.60 20.28 -3.03
CA GLU A 69 10.10 21.65 -3.27
C GLU A 69 10.61 22.37 -2.02
N THR A 70 10.09 22.04 -0.84
CA THR A 70 10.29 22.86 0.38
C THR A 70 10.47 22.05 1.65
N ASP A 71 10.52 20.72 1.56
CA ASP A 71 10.80 19.84 2.69
C ASP A 71 12.24 19.33 2.65
N ASP A 72 12.95 19.38 3.79
CA ASP A 72 14.27 18.78 3.96
C ASP A 72 14.21 17.30 4.39
N GLY A 73 13.00 16.81 4.67
CA GLY A 73 12.71 15.43 4.99
C GLY A 73 13.00 15.02 6.44
N LEU A 74 13.59 15.90 7.25
CA LEU A 74 14.10 15.56 8.58
C LEU A 74 13.69 16.56 9.68
N SER A 75 13.48 17.83 9.34
CA SER A 75 13.11 18.86 10.32
C SER A 75 11.71 18.62 10.89
N PRO A 76 11.44 19.15 12.11
CA PRO A 76 10.10 19.12 12.69
C PRO A 76 9.05 19.71 11.73
N LEU A 77 7.86 19.13 11.75
CA LEU A 77 6.74 19.51 10.91
C LEU A 77 5.61 20.09 11.75
N GLU A 78 5.18 21.28 11.38
CA GLU A 78 3.92 21.83 11.86
C GLU A 78 2.74 20.94 11.44
N PRO A 79 1.67 20.83 12.25
CA PRO A 79 0.55 19.92 11.97
C PRO A 79 -0.10 20.10 10.59
N ASP A 80 -0.30 21.35 10.14
CA ASP A 80 -0.87 21.61 8.81
C ASP A 80 0.09 21.18 7.69
N ARG A 81 1.41 21.33 7.90
CA ARG A 81 2.43 20.87 6.95
C ARG A 81 2.56 19.35 6.93
N TYR A 82 2.41 18.71 8.09
CA TYR A 82 2.29 17.26 8.20
C TYR A 82 1.12 16.74 7.34
N ILE A 83 -0.06 17.36 7.41
CA ILE A 83 -1.22 16.95 6.60
C ILE A 83 -0.91 17.09 5.10
N GLU A 84 -0.39 18.25 4.68
CA GLU A 84 -0.10 18.51 3.28
C GLU A 84 0.88 17.49 2.69
N ILE A 85 1.96 17.20 3.41
CA ILE A 85 2.98 16.26 2.95
C ILE A 85 2.48 14.82 3.09
N ARG A 86 2.09 14.42 4.30
CA ARG A 86 1.87 13.00 4.63
C ARG A 86 0.54 12.48 4.12
N ILE A 87 -0.55 13.21 4.37
CA ILE A 87 -1.89 12.82 3.92
C ILE A 87 -2.02 13.12 2.43
N GLY A 88 -1.56 14.29 1.97
CA GLY A 88 -1.60 14.68 0.57
C GLY A 88 -0.85 13.71 -0.34
N ASP A 89 0.35 13.26 0.03
CA ASP A 89 1.08 12.25 -0.73
C ASP A 89 0.36 10.91 -0.81
N GLN A 90 -0.21 10.45 0.30
CA GLN A 90 -0.93 9.18 0.31
C GLN A 90 -2.23 9.24 -0.52
N VAL A 91 -2.95 10.36 -0.44
CA VAL A 91 -4.15 10.59 -1.26
C VAL A 91 -3.77 10.66 -2.75
N SER A 92 -2.71 11.39 -3.11
CA SER A 92 -2.21 11.47 -4.48
C SER A 92 -1.80 10.10 -5.02
N PHE A 93 -1.14 9.30 -4.18
CA PHE A 93 -0.80 7.91 -4.51
C PHE A 93 -2.06 7.09 -4.81
N TYR A 94 -3.09 7.11 -3.96
CA TYR A 94 -4.34 6.38 -4.22
C TYR A 94 -5.07 6.88 -5.46
N GLU A 95 -5.16 8.19 -5.69
CA GLU A 95 -5.79 8.76 -6.87
C GLU A 95 -5.10 8.30 -8.16
N SER A 96 -3.76 8.34 -8.20
CA SER A 96 -3.00 7.88 -9.35
C SER A 96 -3.23 6.38 -9.64
N ARG A 97 -3.32 5.56 -8.58
CA ARG A 97 -3.53 4.11 -8.69
C ARG A 97 -4.96 3.76 -9.10
N THR A 98 -5.96 4.46 -8.58
CA THR A 98 -7.36 4.27 -8.95
C THR A 98 -7.61 4.67 -10.39
N ASN A 99 -7.06 5.81 -10.85
CA ASN A 99 -7.20 6.25 -12.25
C ASN A 99 -6.55 5.26 -13.23
N GLN A 100 -5.35 4.74 -12.93
CA GLN A 100 -4.69 3.73 -13.77
C GLN A 100 -5.47 2.40 -13.81
N LYS A 101 -6.04 1.99 -12.68
CA LYS A 101 -6.83 0.76 -12.59
C LYS A 101 -8.19 0.89 -13.29
N GLU A 102 -8.82 2.06 -13.27
CA GLU A 102 -10.08 2.29 -14.00
C GLU A 102 -9.88 2.18 -15.51
N VAL A 103 -8.81 2.76 -16.06
CA VAL A 103 -8.46 2.61 -17.49
C VAL A 103 -8.22 1.14 -17.84
N THR A 104 -7.51 0.42 -16.98
CA THR A 104 -7.23 -1.02 -17.16
C THR A 104 -8.53 -1.85 -17.10
N LEU A 105 -9.44 -1.53 -16.19
CA LEU A 105 -10.72 -2.23 -16.03
C LEU A 105 -11.63 -1.99 -17.24
N ARG A 106 -11.67 -0.76 -17.78
CA ARG A 106 -12.38 -0.46 -19.04
C ARG A 106 -11.80 -1.23 -20.21
N PHE A 107 -10.47 -1.38 -20.28
CA PHE A 107 -9.82 -2.22 -21.29
C PHE A 107 -10.24 -3.69 -21.16
N TYR A 108 -10.22 -4.26 -19.95
CA TYR A 108 -10.66 -5.64 -19.74
C TYR A 108 -12.15 -5.84 -20.03
N GLN A 109 -13.02 -4.89 -19.68
CA GLN A 109 -14.45 -4.93 -20.05
C GLN A 109 -14.63 -4.94 -21.57
N LEU A 110 -13.88 -4.10 -22.29
CA LEU A 110 -13.88 -4.12 -23.75
C LEU A 110 -13.34 -5.44 -24.32
N ALA A 111 -12.27 -5.97 -23.75
CA ALA A 111 -11.69 -7.25 -24.15
C ALA A 111 -12.68 -8.41 -23.92
N ILE A 112 -13.36 -8.46 -22.77
CA ILE A 112 -14.40 -9.45 -22.46
C ILE A 112 -15.58 -9.31 -23.43
N LEU A 113 -16.02 -8.09 -23.75
CA LEU A 113 -17.07 -7.85 -24.74
C LEU A 113 -16.67 -8.39 -26.12
N VAL A 114 -15.44 -8.13 -26.56
CA VAL A 114 -14.90 -8.60 -27.84
C VAL A 114 -14.76 -10.12 -27.86
N ILE A 115 -14.17 -10.72 -26.82
CA ILE A 115 -13.97 -12.17 -26.71
C ILE A 115 -15.33 -12.89 -26.60
N GLY A 116 -16.27 -12.37 -25.81
CA GLY A 116 -17.62 -12.92 -25.69
C GLY A 116 -18.41 -12.82 -27.00
N GLY A 117 -18.28 -11.69 -27.72
CA GLY A 117 -18.85 -11.52 -29.06
C GLY A 117 -18.25 -12.49 -30.08
N LEU A 118 -16.92 -12.67 -30.07
CA LEU A 118 -16.23 -13.65 -30.91
C LEU A 118 -16.62 -15.09 -30.57
N GLY A 119 -16.76 -15.44 -29.29
CA GLY A 119 -17.20 -16.77 -28.86
C GLY A 119 -18.61 -17.10 -29.35
N THR A 120 -19.53 -16.13 -29.28
CA THR A 120 -20.91 -16.28 -29.78
C THR A 120 -20.92 -16.42 -31.30
N PHE A 121 -20.12 -15.63 -32.01
CA PHE A 121 -19.97 -15.71 -33.47
C PHE A 121 -19.35 -17.06 -33.93
N LEU A 122 -18.31 -17.53 -33.23
CA LEU A 122 -17.65 -18.80 -33.51
C LEU A 122 -18.57 -20.00 -33.25
N ALA A 123 -19.38 -19.95 -32.18
CA ALA A 123 -20.39 -20.97 -31.92
C ALA A 123 -21.44 -21.03 -33.04
N ALA A 124 -21.86 -19.87 -33.57
CA ALA A 124 -22.84 -19.79 -34.65
C ALA A 124 -22.34 -20.41 -35.99
N ILE A 125 -21.02 -20.50 -36.20
CA ILE A 125 -20.42 -21.13 -37.38
C ILE A 125 -19.92 -22.57 -37.12
N GLY A 126 -20.31 -23.19 -35.99
CA GLY A 126 -20.01 -24.59 -35.66
C GLY A 126 -18.69 -24.81 -34.89
N GLY A 127 -18.08 -23.77 -34.35
CA GLY A 127 -16.81 -23.81 -33.60
C GLY A 127 -16.98 -24.13 -32.11
N GLU A 128 -17.60 -25.25 -31.75
CA GLU A 128 -17.92 -25.64 -30.35
C GLU A 128 -16.68 -25.74 -29.43
N LEU A 129 -15.49 -25.97 -30.00
CA LEU A 129 -14.24 -26.14 -29.25
C LEU A 129 -13.73 -24.85 -28.55
N TRP A 130 -14.20 -23.66 -28.98
CA TRP A 130 -13.67 -22.37 -28.50
C TRP A 130 -14.42 -21.81 -27.28
N VAL A 131 -15.63 -22.31 -27.00
CA VAL A 131 -16.49 -21.84 -25.90
C VAL A 131 -15.85 -22.04 -24.51
N PRO A 132 -15.20 -23.17 -24.20
CA PRO A 132 -14.52 -23.34 -22.92
C PRO A 132 -13.33 -22.38 -22.77
N LEU A 133 -12.62 -22.08 -23.86
CA LEU A 133 -11.46 -21.20 -23.85
C LEU A 133 -11.85 -19.74 -23.59
N THR A 134 -12.91 -19.26 -24.24
CA THR A 134 -13.43 -17.90 -24.00
C THR A 134 -14.02 -17.75 -22.61
N THR A 135 -14.65 -18.82 -22.08
CA THR A 135 -15.18 -18.86 -20.71
C THR A 135 -14.05 -18.83 -19.69
N ALA A 136 -13.02 -19.67 -19.84
CA ALA A 136 -11.87 -19.70 -18.95
C ALA A 136 -11.10 -18.37 -18.97
N ALA A 137 -10.90 -17.76 -20.14
CA ALA A 137 -10.28 -16.45 -20.27
C ALA A 137 -11.10 -15.35 -19.57
N THR A 138 -12.42 -15.37 -19.72
CA THR A 138 -13.32 -14.41 -19.06
C THR A 138 -13.28 -14.59 -17.54
N THR A 139 -13.37 -15.83 -17.04
CA THR A 139 -13.27 -16.16 -15.61
C THR A 139 -11.93 -15.74 -15.01
N TYR A 140 -10.81 -15.94 -15.73
CA TYR A 140 -9.49 -15.49 -15.30
C TYR A 140 -9.42 -13.96 -15.18
N LEU A 141 -9.95 -13.23 -16.16
CA LEU A 141 -10.00 -11.77 -16.16
C LEU A 141 -10.94 -11.19 -15.09
N LEU A 142 -11.97 -11.95 -14.71
CA LEU A 142 -12.93 -11.61 -13.65
C LEU A 142 -12.44 -11.96 -12.24
N SER A 143 -11.31 -12.68 -12.10
CA SER A 143 -10.81 -13.08 -10.79
C SER A 143 -10.66 -11.86 -9.87
N GLU A 144 -11.23 -11.97 -8.67
CA GLU A 144 -11.71 -10.87 -7.82
C GLU A 144 -10.67 -9.87 -7.30
N GLN A 145 -9.38 -10.06 -7.63
CA GLN A 145 -8.29 -9.25 -7.10
C GLN A 145 -8.37 -7.76 -7.48
N PHE A 146 -9.07 -7.41 -8.57
CA PHE A 146 -9.16 -6.02 -9.03
C PHE A 146 -10.21 -5.17 -8.29
N GLN A 147 -11.36 -5.73 -7.93
CA GLN A 147 -12.45 -4.97 -7.30
C GLN A 147 -12.16 -4.68 -5.82
N GLU A 148 -11.66 -5.69 -5.08
CA GLU A 148 -11.34 -5.53 -3.65
C GLU A 148 -10.27 -4.46 -3.40
N THR A 149 -9.29 -4.36 -4.31
CA THR A 149 -8.19 -3.38 -4.17
C THR A 149 -8.67 -1.93 -4.34
N ILE A 150 -9.57 -1.67 -5.30
CA ILE A 150 -10.08 -0.31 -5.56
C ILE A 150 -10.99 0.16 -4.42
N VAL A 151 -11.91 -0.70 -3.97
CA VAL A 151 -12.79 -0.40 -2.85
C VAL A 151 -11.98 -0.02 -1.62
N ARG A 152 -10.93 -0.80 -1.33
CA ARG A 152 -10.03 -0.55 -0.21
C ARG A 152 -9.22 0.75 -0.35
N TYR A 153 -8.74 1.10 -1.54
CA TYR A 153 -8.07 2.39 -1.75
C TYR A 153 -9.02 3.57 -1.56
N ASN A 154 -10.25 3.45 -2.05
CA ASN A 154 -11.26 4.49 -1.87
C ASN A 154 -11.67 4.64 -0.39
N GLN A 155 -11.78 3.54 0.35
CA GLN A 155 -12.01 3.56 1.80
C GLN A 155 -10.87 4.25 2.53
N ASN A 156 -9.62 3.82 2.32
CA ASN A 156 -8.44 4.43 2.96
C ASN A 156 -8.32 5.93 2.62
N LYS A 157 -8.55 6.31 1.35
CA LYS A 157 -8.59 7.71 0.93
C LYS A 157 -9.66 8.48 1.72
N THR A 158 -10.86 7.93 1.82
CA THR A 158 -11.98 8.56 2.53
C THR A 158 -11.66 8.74 4.01
N ASP A 159 -11.07 7.74 4.66
CA ASP A 159 -10.68 7.82 6.07
C ASP A 159 -9.62 8.89 6.30
N LEU A 160 -8.61 9.00 5.43
CA LEU A 160 -7.60 10.05 5.49
C LEU A 160 -8.21 11.45 5.28
N GLN A 161 -9.14 11.58 4.33
CA GLN A 161 -9.86 12.84 4.11
C GLN A 161 -10.74 13.21 5.31
N ASN A 162 -11.35 12.23 5.99
CA ASN A 162 -12.12 12.46 7.20
C ASN A 162 -11.24 12.98 8.34
N VAL A 163 -10.00 12.48 8.46
CA VAL A 163 -9.01 13.01 9.42
C VAL A 163 -8.66 14.47 9.09
N GLU A 164 -8.42 14.79 7.82
CA GLU A 164 -8.15 16.16 7.38
C GLU A 164 -9.35 17.10 7.65
N ILE A 165 -10.57 16.66 7.36
CA ILE A 165 -11.79 17.43 7.63
C ILE A 165 -11.95 17.68 9.12
N TRP A 166 -11.75 16.66 9.96
CA TRP A 166 -11.79 16.79 11.42
C TRP A 166 -10.77 17.83 11.89
N TRP A 167 -9.53 17.77 11.41
CA TRP A 167 -8.49 18.73 11.77
C TRP A 167 -8.84 20.16 11.36
N ARG A 168 -9.34 20.35 10.13
CA ARG A 168 -9.76 21.66 9.61
C ARG A 168 -10.94 22.25 10.40
N ALA A 169 -11.80 21.41 10.97
CA ALA A 169 -12.92 21.83 11.79
C ALA A 169 -12.54 22.28 13.21
N LEU A 170 -11.32 21.97 13.68
CA LEU A 170 -10.84 22.43 14.99
C LEU A 170 -10.61 23.95 14.99
N SER A 171 -10.92 24.58 16.13
CA SER A 171 -10.55 25.97 16.37
C SER A 171 -9.02 26.12 16.44
N PRO A 172 -8.44 27.31 16.17
CA PRO A 172 -6.99 27.52 16.31
C PRO A 172 -6.48 27.12 17.70
N THR A 173 -7.21 27.45 18.76
CA THR A 173 -6.88 27.06 20.14
C THR A 173 -6.93 25.55 20.38
N ASP A 174 -7.76 24.82 19.64
CA ASP A 174 -7.80 23.37 19.73
C ASP A 174 -6.68 22.71 18.91
N LYS A 175 -6.28 23.32 17.79
CA LYS A 175 -5.14 22.85 16.98
C LYS A 175 -3.82 22.95 17.74
N ASP A 176 -3.67 23.97 18.58
CA ASP A 176 -2.46 24.15 19.42
C ASP A 176 -2.35 23.14 20.57
N LYS A 177 -3.42 22.36 20.86
CA LYS A 177 -3.39 21.36 21.93
C LYS A 177 -2.55 20.15 21.50
N PRO A 178 -1.48 19.80 22.24
CA PRO A 178 -0.63 18.65 21.91
C PRO A 178 -1.42 17.34 21.77
N GLU A 179 -2.49 17.18 22.54
CA GLU A 179 -3.37 16.01 22.46
C GLU A 179 -4.05 15.84 21.11
N ASN A 180 -4.49 16.94 20.48
CA ASN A 180 -5.12 16.90 19.17
C ASN A 180 -4.10 16.64 18.06
N ILE A 181 -2.88 17.16 18.21
CA ILE A 181 -1.77 16.88 17.28
C ILE A 181 -1.35 15.41 17.37
N LYS A 182 -1.21 14.88 18.59
CA LYS A 182 -0.95 13.46 18.83
C LYS A 182 -2.05 12.57 18.27
N LYS A 183 -3.30 12.96 18.43
CA LYS A 183 -4.45 12.26 17.84
C LYS A 183 -4.42 12.28 16.31
N LEU A 184 -4.12 13.43 15.70
CA LEU A 184 -3.95 13.57 14.25
C LEU A 184 -2.92 12.57 13.72
N VAL A 185 -1.72 12.60 14.30
CA VAL A 185 -0.59 11.75 13.87
C VAL A 185 -0.91 10.27 14.08
N ASN A 186 -1.39 9.89 15.26
CA ASN A 186 -1.64 8.48 15.58
C ASN A 186 -2.71 7.86 14.69
N ILE A 187 -3.85 8.54 14.49
CA ILE A 187 -4.92 8.03 13.63
C ILE A 187 -4.42 7.89 12.19
N THR A 188 -3.72 8.92 11.68
CA THR A 188 -3.19 8.93 10.30
C THR A 188 -2.22 7.78 10.08
N GLU A 189 -1.21 7.64 10.93
CA GLU A 189 -0.19 6.61 10.77
C GLU A 189 -0.72 5.19 11.06
N ASP A 190 -1.73 5.05 11.91
CA ASP A 190 -2.41 3.76 12.13
C ASP A 190 -3.26 3.34 10.93
N LEU A 191 -3.95 4.26 10.26
CA LEU A 191 -4.68 3.97 9.02
C LEU A 191 -3.71 3.48 7.92
N MET A 192 -2.57 4.16 7.78
CA MET A 192 -1.59 3.83 6.74
C MET A 192 -0.88 2.48 6.99
N ILE A 193 -0.51 2.18 8.25
CA ILE A 193 0.17 0.90 8.55
C ILE A 193 -0.77 -0.30 8.45
N GLN A 194 -2.07 -0.13 8.73
CA GLN A 194 -3.05 -1.22 8.66
C GLN A 194 -3.11 -1.80 7.25
N GLU A 195 -2.95 -0.96 6.23
CA GLU A 195 -2.93 -1.43 4.85
C GLU A 195 -1.75 -2.37 4.59
N VAL A 196 -0.57 -1.95 5.04
CA VAL A 196 0.69 -2.67 4.85
C VAL A 196 0.67 -3.99 5.60
N ARG A 197 0.13 -4.03 6.82
CA ARG A 197 -0.03 -5.26 7.61
C ARG A 197 -0.91 -6.28 6.89
N GLY A 198 -2.04 -5.84 6.34
CA GLY A 198 -2.92 -6.73 5.56
C GLY A 198 -2.20 -7.34 4.35
N TRP A 199 -1.34 -6.59 3.68
CA TRP A 199 -0.60 -7.11 2.51
C TRP A 199 0.49 -8.10 2.90
N VAL A 200 1.20 -7.82 4.00
CA VAL A 200 2.24 -8.73 4.51
C VAL A 200 1.63 -10.05 4.96
N GLN A 201 0.48 -10.01 5.65
CA GLN A 201 -0.22 -11.22 6.07
C GLN A 201 -0.67 -12.07 4.87
N ASN A 202 -1.36 -11.46 3.90
CA ASN A 202 -1.79 -12.16 2.69
C ASN A 202 -0.62 -12.78 1.91
N MET A 203 0.55 -12.12 1.88
CA MET A 203 1.75 -12.67 1.25
C MET A 203 2.31 -13.86 2.03
N GLN A 204 2.33 -13.80 3.36
CA GLN A 204 2.79 -14.92 4.20
C GLN A 204 1.90 -16.15 4.03
N ASP A 205 0.59 -15.94 3.95
CA ASP A 205 -0.38 -17.01 3.73
C ASP A 205 -0.19 -17.63 2.34
N ALA A 206 -0.06 -16.81 1.30
CA ALA A 206 0.20 -17.29 -0.07
C ALA A 206 1.53 -18.06 -0.20
N LEU A 207 2.60 -17.62 0.49
CA LEU A 207 3.87 -18.35 0.52
C LEU A 207 3.78 -19.68 1.29
N SER A 208 2.99 -19.71 2.36
CA SER A 208 2.72 -20.93 3.13
C SER A 208 1.99 -21.96 2.29
N ASP A 209 0.98 -21.53 1.53
CA ASP A 209 0.20 -22.42 0.69
C ASP A 209 1.01 -22.93 -0.52
N LEU A 210 1.80 -22.06 -1.17
CA LEU A 210 2.77 -22.50 -2.19
C LEU A 210 3.77 -23.54 -1.66
N ARG A 211 4.23 -23.39 -0.42
CA ARG A 211 5.16 -24.34 0.21
C ARG A 211 4.50 -25.69 0.47
N LYS A 212 3.22 -25.73 0.85
CA LYS A 212 2.45 -26.96 1.04
C LYS A 212 2.22 -27.67 -0.30
N ASP A 213 1.84 -26.94 -1.34
CA ASP A 213 1.62 -27.52 -2.67
C ASP A 213 2.89 -28.16 -3.23
N LEU A 214 4.05 -27.53 -3.02
CA LEU A 214 5.36 -28.07 -3.41
C LEU A 214 5.76 -29.32 -2.60
N SER A 215 5.39 -29.41 -1.32
CA SER A 215 5.64 -30.63 -0.53
C SER A 215 4.75 -31.79 -0.93
N ASP A 216 3.48 -31.52 -1.26
CA ASP A 216 2.50 -32.54 -1.62
C ASP A 216 2.79 -33.11 -3.02
N SER A 217 3.17 -32.25 -3.97
CA SER A 217 3.59 -32.67 -5.32
C SER A 217 4.93 -33.44 -5.32
N GLY A 218 5.86 -33.09 -4.43
CA GLY A 218 7.09 -33.86 -4.22
C GLY A 218 6.87 -35.25 -3.60
N GLN A 219 5.86 -35.40 -2.74
CA GLN A 219 5.47 -36.69 -2.16
C GLN A 219 4.75 -37.60 -3.17
N GLN A 220 3.93 -37.05 -4.05
CA GLN A 220 3.28 -37.82 -5.12
C GLN A 220 4.28 -38.35 -6.15
N ALA A 221 5.30 -37.56 -6.54
CA ALA A 221 6.35 -37.99 -7.47
C ALA A 221 7.33 -39.02 -6.88
N SER A 222 7.36 -39.19 -5.55
CA SER A 222 8.21 -40.18 -4.85
C SER A 222 7.48 -41.49 -4.56
N SER A 223 6.21 -41.60 -4.96
CA SER A 223 5.31 -42.73 -4.70
C SER A 223 4.99 -43.57 -5.95
N GLU A 224 5.56 -43.20 -7.10
CA GLU A 224 5.56 -43.96 -8.37
C GLU A 224 6.94 -44.58 -8.63
#